data_AF-C9RMG2-F1
#
_entry.id   AF-C9RMG2-F1
#
_cell.length_a   1.000
_cell.length_b   1.000
_cell.length_c   1.000
_cell.angle_alpha   90.00
_cell.angle_beta   90.00
_cell.angle_gamma   90.00
#
_symmetry.space_group_name_H-M   'P 1'
#
loop_
_entity.id
_entity.type
_entity.pdbx_description
1 polymer ?
#
loop_
_entity_poly.entity_id
_entity_poly.type
_entity_poly.pdbx_seq_one_letter_code
_entity_poly.pdbx_strand_id
1 'polypeptide(L)'
;MNIRLRKLLGKLFLSGASFFWASCDSATSAEKPSAFIDIDQELAKITPTDTTGLRGKCIPEYQYCETTKGWSSYYSAQAHAASIAIEKLDEQHKDEPDYWYGYNSCYRDILGSLGNAPVYGVPECPSDLTPCEMDSTSIYSIYKGVRIDDAYIEALQRKEKNYYETVKSTLEEINEGMEKCGVQ
;
A
#
# COMPACT_ATOMS: atom_id res chain seq x y z
N MET A 1 65.64 -49.61 14.14
CA MET A 1 66.52 -48.52 13.68
C MET A 1 65.92 -47.20 14.18
N ASN A 2 66.68 -46.47 15.01
CA ASN A 2 66.61 -45.03 15.38
C ASN A 2 65.24 -44.35 15.57
N ILE A 3 64.86 -44.03 16.83
CA ILE A 3 65.18 -42.79 17.59
C ILE A 3 64.46 -41.53 17.04
N ARG A 4 63.40 -41.09 17.76
CA ARG A 4 63.21 -39.73 18.32
C ARG A 4 61.81 -39.64 18.97
N LEU A 5 61.70 -39.74 20.30
CA LEU A 5 61.78 -38.61 21.27
C LEU A 5 60.76 -37.51 20.93
N ARG A 6 59.59 -37.55 21.57
CA ARG A 6 59.24 -36.83 22.81
C ARG A 6 59.05 -35.32 22.60
N LYS A 7 57.88 -34.84 23.04
CA LYS A 7 57.57 -33.58 23.76
C LYS A 7 56.05 -33.33 23.57
N LEU A 8 55.25 -32.93 24.55
CA LEU A 8 55.47 -32.60 25.95
C LEU A 8 54.12 -32.76 26.66
N LEU A 9 54.15 -33.55 27.74
CA LEU A 9 53.17 -33.59 28.82
C LEU A 9 52.89 -32.20 29.40
N GLY A 10 51.68 -32.02 29.93
CA GLY A 10 51.38 -31.01 30.96
C GLY A 10 49.88 -30.77 31.09
N LYS A 11 49.06 -31.72 31.57
CA LYS A 11 48.76 -31.92 33.01
C LYS A 11 48.56 -30.60 33.77
N LEU A 12 47.33 -30.35 34.22
CA LEU A 12 46.93 -30.06 35.61
C LEU A 12 45.39 -29.97 35.60
N PHE A 13 44.67 -30.96 36.14
CA PHE A 13 44.11 -30.97 37.51
C PHE A 13 43.06 -29.86 37.71
N LEU A 14 41.90 -30.01 38.34
CA LEU A 14 41.10 -31.08 38.94
C LEU A 14 39.88 -30.30 39.52
N SER A 15 38.78 -30.98 39.87
CA SER A 15 37.68 -30.47 40.70
C SER A 15 36.75 -29.48 39.98
N GLY A 16 35.43 -29.65 39.95
CA GLY A 16 34.53 -30.19 40.95
C GLY A 16 33.43 -29.14 41.18
N ALA A 17 32.20 -29.51 40.84
CA ALA A 17 30.90 -28.89 41.14
C ALA A 17 30.84 -27.40 41.51
N SER A 18 30.11 -26.61 40.71
CA SER A 18 29.08 -25.70 41.26
C SER A 18 28.08 -25.33 40.16
N PHE A 19 26.80 -25.51 40.45
CA PHE A 19 25.72 -24.86 39.71
C PHE A 19 25.90 -23.35 39.86
N PHE A 20 26.12 -22.66 38.74
CA PHE A 20 25.98 -21.21 38.67
C PHE A 20 24.87 -20.90 37.67
N TRP A 21 23.81 -20.29 38.17
CA TRP A 21 22.86 -19.53 37.36
C TRP A 21 23.66 -18.44 36.62
N ALA A 22 23.79 -18.57 35.32
CA ALA A 22 24.13 -17.47 34.43
C ALA A 22 22.85 -17.10 33.66
N SER A 23 22.20 -16.06 34.16
CA SER A 23 21.26 -15.26 33.40
C SER A 23 22.08 -14.36 32.47
N CYS A 24 21.89 -14.50 31.15
CA CYS A 24 22.16 -13.55 30.06
C CYS A 24 21.95 -14.33 28.75
N ASP A 25 20.83 -14.13 28.06
CA ASP A 25 20.70 -13.23 26.90
C ASP A 25 21.54 -13.70 25.71
N SER A 26 21.01 -13.91 24.51
CA SER A 26 19.78 -13.39 23.92
C SER A 26 19.37 -14.29 22.77
N ALA A 27 18.07 -14.23 22.49
CA ALA A 27 17.35 -14.82 21.39
C ALA A 27 18.20 -15.08 20.13
N THR A 28 18.11 -16.30 19.59
CA THR A 28 17.98 -16.43 18.14
C THR A 28 16.94 -15.41 17.71
N SER A 29 17.42 -14.30 17.13
CA SER A 29 16.61 -13.29 16.48
C SER A 29 15.74 -14.03 15.47
N ALA A 30 14.52 -14.38 15.88
CA ALA A 30 13.46 -14.60 14.91
C ALA A 30 13.43 -13.31 14.11
N GLU A 31 13.82 -13.36 12.84
CA GLU A 31 13.64 -12.24 11.92
C GLU A 31 12.19 -11.79 12.09
N LYS A 32 12.00 -10.66 12.76
CA LYS A 32 10.69 -10.05 12.90
C LYS A 32 10.21 -9.85 11.45
N PRO A 33 9.02 -10.35 11.07
CA PRO A 33 8.55 -10.19 9.70
C PRO A 33 8.69 -8.72 9.33
N SER A 34 9.38 -8.47 8.22
CA SER A 34 9.66 -7.11 7.76
C SER A 34 8.33 -6.39 7.58
N ALA A 35 8.24 -5.19 8.16
CA ALA A 35 7.09 -4.30 7.98
C ALA A 35 7.02 -3.76 6.53
N PHE A 36 7.98 -4.12 5.67
CA PHE A 36 8.11 -3.60 4.33
C PHE A 36 7.05 -4.16 3.38
N ILE A 37 6.29 -3.26 2.76
CA ILE A 37 5.31 -3.56 1.72
C ILE A 37 6.06 -3.78 0.40
N ASP A 38 5.84 -4.93 -0.25
CA ASP A 38 6.29 -5.18 -1.63
C ASP A 38 5.44 -4.34 -2.60
N ILE A 39 5.95 -3.15 -2.93
CA ILE A 39 5.24 -2.18 -3.75
C ILE A 39 4.93 -2.74 -5.14
N ASP A 40 5.87 -3.46 -5.77
CA ASP A 40 5.68 -3.99 -7.12
C ASP A 40 4.58 -5.07 -7.11
N GLN A 41 4.54 -5.92 -6.08
CA GLN A 41 3.49 -6.91 -5.92
C GLN A 41 2.11 -6.26 -5.71
N GLU A 42 2.03 -5.20 -4.90
CA GLU A 42 0.76 -4.50 -4.65
C GLU A 42 0.28 -3.71 -5.87
N LEU A 43 1.19 -3.03 -6.57
CA LEU A 43 0.88 -2.30 -7.79
C LEU A 43 0.45 -3.23 -8.94
N ALA A 44 0.97 -4.46 -9.01
CA ALA A 44 0.55 -5.45 -10.00
C ALA A 44 -0.93 -5.87 -9.86
N LYS A 45 -1.56 -5.64 -8.71
CA LYS A 45 -3.00 -5.89 -8.50
C LYS A 45 -3.87 -4.81 -9.14
N ILE A 46 -3.31 -3.64 -9.46
CA ILE A 46 -4.01 -2.52 -10.09
C ILE A 46 -4.08 -2.77 -11.59
N THR A 47 -5.26 -3.14 -12.07
CA THR A 47 -5.49 -3.40 -13.51
C THR A 47 -6.08 -2.15 -14.18
N PRO A 48 -5.48 -1.62 -15.25
CA PRO A 48 -6.04 -0.51 -16.00
C PRO A 48 -7.31 -0.93 -16.74
N THR A 49 -8.20 0.02 -17.01
CA THR A 49 -9.43 -0.25 -17.77
C THR A 49 -9.08 -0.58 -19.22
N ASP A 50 -9.66 -1.67 -19.73
CA ASP A 50 -9.61 -1.95 -21.17
C ASP A 50 -10.46 -0.93 -21.93
N THR A 51 -9.81 -0.06 -22.70
CA THR A 51 -10.47 0.99 -23.48
C THR A 51 -10.93 0.50 -24.86
N THR A 52 -10.64 -0.75 -25.20
CA THR A 52 -11.01 -1.35 -26.48
C THR A 52 -12.52 -1.35 -26.67
N GLY A 53 -12.98 -0.71 -27.75
CA GLY A 53 -14.41 -0.63 -28.08
C GLY A 53 -15.22 0.28 -27.15
N LEU A 54 -14.60 1.11 -26.31
CA LEU A 54 -15.32 2.13 -25.54
C LEU A 54 -15.79 3.29 -26.43
N ARG A 55 -15.00 3.68 -27.43
CA ARG A 55 -15.31 4.80 -28.33
C ARG A 55 -16.69 4.63 -28.95
N GLY A 56 -17.51 5.69 -28.86
CA GLY A 56 -18.87 5.73 -29.41
C GLY A 56 -19.95 5.11 -28.52
N LYS A 57 -19.60 4.45 -27.41
CA LYS A 57 -20.60 4.00 -26.43
C LYS A 57 -21.25 5.19 -25.72
N CYS A 58 -22.50 5.01 -25.30
CA CYS A 58 -23.26 6.00 -24.58
C CYS A 58 -23.12 5.80 -23.07
N ILE A 59 -22.74 6.84 -22.33
CA ILE A 59 -22.66 6.85 -20.87
C ILE A 59 -23.43 8.05 -20.30
N PRO A 60 -23.84 8.02 -19.03
CA PRO A 60 -24.40 9.19 -18.36
C PRO A 60 -23.40 10.36 -18.31
N GLU A 61 -23.89 11.58 -18.56
CA GLU A 61 -23.09 12.82 -18.56
C GLU A 61 -22.27 12.98 -17.27
N TYR A 62 -22.85 12.67 -16.10
CA TYR A 62 -22.13 12.78 -14.83
C TYR A 62 -20.86 11.90 -14.78
N GLN A 63 -20.91 10.67 -15.34
CA GLN A 63 -19.74 9.77 -15.37
C GLN A 63 -18.62 10.31 -16.25
N TYR A 64 -19.01 10.93 -17.38
CA TYR A 64 -18.07 11.62 -18.26
C TYR A 64 -17.34 12.73 -17.50
N CYS A 65 -18.09 13.53 -16.76
CA CYS A 65 -17.55 14.69 -16.05
C CYS A 65 -16.67 14.28 -14.88
N GLU A 66 -17.07 13.26 -14.11
CA GLU A 66 -16.23 12.70 -13.03
C GLU A 66 -14.90 12.14 -13.54
N THR A 67 -14.91 11.53 -14.72
CA THR A 67 -13.70 10.95 -15.33
C THR A 67 -12.76 12.05 -15.81
N THR A 68 -13.29 13.07 -16.50
CA THR A 68 -12.48 14.14 -17.09
C THR A 68 -11.92 15.15 -16.10
N LYS A 69 -12.54 15.27 -14.92
CA LYS A 69 -12.15 16.26 -13.91
C LYS A 69 -11.04 15.78 -12.97
N GLY A 70 -11.00 14.49 -12.61
CA GLY A 70 -9.91 13.91 -11.79
C GLY A 70 -9.97 14.15 -10.27
N TRP A 71 -11.06 14.71 -9.73
CA TRP A 71 -11.12 15.31 -8.37
C TRP A 71 -10.95 14.31 -7.21
N SER A 72 -11.25 13.03 -7.41
CA SER A 72 -11.15 12.01 -6.35
C SER A 72 -9.92 11.11 -6.42
N SER A 73 -9.20 11.10 -7.53
CA SER A 73 -8.19 10.06 -7.79
C SER A 73 -7.02 10.08 -6.80
N TYR A 74 -6.54 11.27 -6.42
CA TYR A 74 -5.44 11.42 -5.46
C TYR A 74 -5.80 10.89 -4.08
N TYR A 75 -6.91 11.35 -3.49
CA TYR A 75 -7.31 10.93 -2.14
C TYR A 75 -7.75 9.47 -2.10
N SER A 76 -8.44 8.98 -3.13
CA SER A 76 -8.77 7.56 -3.25
C SER A 76 -7.51 6.68 -3.39
N ALA A 77 -6.48 7.16 -4.08
CA ALA A 77 -5.20 6.45 -4.16
C ALA A 77 -4.47 6.42 -2.80
N GLN A 78 -4.42 7.55 -2.10
CA GLN A 78 -3.83 7.60 -0.75
C GLN A 78 -4.57 6.69 0.24
N ALA A 79 -5.90 6.69 0.21
CA ALA A 79 -6.70 5.82 1.08
C ALA A 79 -6.48 4.33 0.77
N HIS A 80 -6.32 3.97 -0.50
CA HIS A 80 -5.98 2.60 -0.89
C HIS A 80 -4.57 2.20 -0.44
N ALA A 81 -3.57 3.06 -0.63
CA ALA A 81 -2.22 2.81 -0.11
C ALA A 81 -2.23 2.63 1.43
N ALA A 82 -2.99 3.46 2.14
CA ALA A 82 -3.15 3.34 3.59
C ALA A 82 -3.82 2.03 3.99
N SER A 83 -4.84 1.55 3.26
CA SER A 83 -5.50 0.28 3.59
C SER A 83 -4.56 -0.91 3.46
N ILE A 84 -3.71 -0.93 2.43
CA ILE A 84 -2.67 -1.96 2.25
C ILE A 84 -1.71 -1.98 3.47
N ALA A 85 -1.31 -0.80 3.92
CA ALA A 85 -0.42 -0.67 5.07
C ALA A 85 -1.06 -1.13 6.38
N ILE A 86 -2.34 -0.79 6.59
CA ILE A 86 -3.12 -1.24 7.75
C ILE A 86 -3.22 -2.76 7.76
N GLU A 87 -3.57 -3.38 6.62
CA GLU A 87 -3.65 -4.85 6.51
C GLU A 87 -2.31 -5.51 6.86
N LYS A 88 -1.18 -4.94 6.42
CA LYS A 88 0.15 -5.46 6.74
C LYS A 88 0.52 -5.31 8.20
N LEU A 89 0.19 -4.17 8.82
CA LEU A 89 0.41 -3.94 10.24
C LEU A 89 -0.46 -4.86 11.10
N ASP A 90 -1.73 -5.04 10.73
CA ASP A 90 -2.65 -5.98 11.40
C ASP A 90 -2.12 -7.42 11.33
N GLU A 91 -1.57 -7.84 10.19
CA GLU A 91 -0.95 -9.16 10.03
C GLU A 91 0.29 -9.32 10.90
N GLN A 92 1.14 -8.29 10.97
CA GLN A 92 2.39 -8.28 11.74
C GLN A 92 2.15 -8.26 13.25
N HIS A 93 1.16 -7.49 13.71
CA HIS A 93 0.82 -7.29 15.12
C HIS A 93 -0.42 -8.06 15.55
N LYS A 94 -0.79 -9.13 14.83
CA LYS A 94 -1.97 -9.97 15.15
C LYS A 94 -2.00 -10.49 16.60
N ASP A 95 -0.83 -10.63 17.22
CA ASP A 95 -0.66 -11.11 18.60
C ASP A 95 -0.56 -9.95 19.63
N GLU A 96 -0.57 -8.69 19.17
CA GLU A 96 -0.45 -7.46 19.97
C GLU A 96 -1.63 -6.50 19.68
N PRO A 97 -2.83 -6.75 20.22
CA PRO A 97 -4.05 -6.04 19.84
C PRO A 97 -4.05 -4.51 20.12
N ASP A 98 -3.15 -4.04 21.00
CA ASP A 98 -3.04 -2.62 21.39
C ASP A 98 -1.96 -1.84 20.61
N TYR A 99 -1.37 -2.42 19.56
CA TYR A 99 -0.29 -1.80 18.77
C TYR A 99 -0.69 -0.43 18.17
N TRP A 100 -1.99 -0.17 18.02
CA TRP A 100 -2.56 1.08 17.50
C TRP A 100 -2.71 2.21 18.54
N TYR A 101 -2.89 1.87 19.82
CA TYR A 101 -3.24 2.84 20.88
C TYR A 101 -2.16 2.99 21.99
N GLY A 102 -1.16 2.10 22.03
CA GLY A 102 -0.07 2.09 23.00
C GLY A 102 1.15 2.96 22.64
N TYR A 103 2.36 2.51 23.02
CA TYR A 103 3.66 3.18 22.80
C TYR A 103 4.02 3.44 21.31
N ASN A 104 3.20 2.99 20.35
CA ASN A 104 3.39 3.09 18.90
C ASN A 104 2.39 4.05 18.23
N SER A 105 2.18 5.26 18.79
CA SER A 105 1.42 6.31 18.10
C SER A 105 1.98 6.66 16.72
N CYS A 106 3.24 6.29 16.47
CA CYS A 106 3.98 6.45 15.21
C CYS A 106 3.21 5.94 13.98
N TYR A 107 2.64 4.72 14.01
CA TYR A 107 1.88 4.19 12.87
C TYR A 107 0.58 4.95 12.63
N ARG A 108 -0.11 5.33 13.71
CA ARG A 108 -1.33 6.14 13.63
C ARG A 108 -1.03 7.55 13.09
N ASP A 109 0.13 8.12 13.41
CA ASP A 109 0.51 9.45 12.94
C ASP A 109 0.88 9.42 11.44
N ILE A 110 1.52 8.35 10.96
CA ILE A 110 1.78 8.13 9.52
C ILE A 110 0.47 7.96 8.74
N LEU A 111 -0.43 7.10 9.24
CA LEU A 111 -1.63 6.69 8.49
C LEU A 111 -2.84 7.62 8.71
N GLY A 112 -2.93 8.30 9.84
CA GLY A 112 -4.08 9.12 10.22
C GLY A 112 -4.27 10.39 9.39
N SER A 113 -3.27 10.77 8.61
CA SER A 113 -3.33 11.91 7.68
C SER A 113 -3.73 11.51 6.26
N LEU A 114 -3.68 10.22 5.91
CA LEU A 114 -3.95 9.72 4.58
C LEU A 114 -5.47 9.54 4.36
N GLY A 115 -5.98 10.11 3.26
CA GLY A 115 -7.40 9.94 2.87
C GLY A 115 -8.37 11.01 3.38
N ASN A 116 -7.91 12.07 4.07
CA ASN A 116 -8.77 13.19 4.44
C ASN A 116 -8.90 14.22 3.29
N ALA A 117 -9.94 14.05 2.47
CA ALA A 117 -10.32 15.01 1.44
C ALA A 117 -11.45 15.93 1.94
N PRO A 118 -11.36 17.27 1.79
CA PRO A 118 -12.56 18.10 1.83
C PRO A 118 -13.37 17.90 0.54
N VAL A 119 -14.64 17.52 0.68
CA VAL A 119 -15.58 17.40 -0.46
C VAL A 119 -16.07 18.80 -0.84
N TYR A 120 -15.58 19.36 -1.94
CA TYR A 120 -16.08 20.64 -2.46
C TYR A 120 -16.46 20.56 -3.94
N GLY A 121 -17.68 21.03 -4.25
CA GLY A 121 -18.14 21.47 -5.58
C GLY A 121 -18.60 20.37 -6.54
N VAL A 122 -19.76 20.59 -7.18
CA VAL A 122 -20.13 19.86 -8.40
C VAL A 122 -19.28 20.39 -9.54
N PRO A 123 -18.47 19.57 -10.23
CA PRO A 123 -17.61 20.07 -11.28
C PRO A 123 -18.41 20.42 -12.54
N GLU A 124 -18.21 21.62 -13.10
CA GLU A 124 -18.79 22.01 -14.40
C GLU A 124 -18.35 21.08 -15.54
N CYS A 125 -19.24 20.27 -16.09
CA CYS A 125 -18.96 19.42 -17.25
C CYS A 125 -18.38 20.21 -18.43
N PRO A 126 -17.53 19.58 -19.28
CA PRO A 126 -17.19 20.17 -20.58
C PRO A 126 -18.47 20.56 -21.34
N SER A 127 -18.45 21.69 -22.05
CA SER A 127 -19.62 22.20 -22.77
C SER A 127 -19.91 21.43 -24.05
N ASP A 128 -18.88 20.84 -24.67
CA ASP A 128 -18.91 20.34 -26.04
C ASP A 128 -19.08 18.82 -26.10
N LEU A 129 -20.03 18.29 -25.32
CA LEU A 129 -20.30 16.86 -25.25
C LEU A 129 -21.20 16.41 -26.39
N THR A 130 -20.84 15.30 -27.03
CA THR A 130 -21.67 14.70 -28.09
C THR A 130 -22.80 13.88 -27.45
N PRO A 131 -24.08 14.28 -27.60
CA PRO A 131 -25.18 13.57 -26.98
C PRO A 131 -25.43 12.19 -27.61
N CYS A 132 -26.03 11.29 -26.85
CA CYS A 132 -26.55 10.02 -27.34
C CYS A 132 -27.79 9.58 -26.56
N GLU A 133 -28.60 8.74 -27.18
CA GLU A 133 -29.72 8.10 -26.52
C GLU A 133 -29.21 6.94 -25.67
N MET A 134 -29.54 6.97 -24.38
CA MET A 134 -29.33 5.83 -23.50
C MET A 134 -30.46 4.84 -23.67
N ASP A 135 -30.14 3.55 -23.49
CA ASP A 135 -31.14 2.51 -23.44
C ASP A 135 -32.14 2.82 -22.32
N SER A 136 -33.43 2.91 -22.69
CA SER A 136 -34.54 3.17 -21.77
C SER A 136 -34.68 2.14 -20.64
N THR A 137 -34.06 0.96 -20.79
CA THR A 137 -34.02 -0.08 -19.75
C THR A 137 -32.92 0.14 -18.71
N SER A 138 -31.99 1.07 -18.97
CA SER A 138 -30.95 1.46 -18.02
C SER A 138 -31.55 2.23 -16.86
N ILE A 139 -31.14 1.89 -15.63
CA ILE A 139 -31.46 2.66 -14.42
C ILE A 139 -30.95 4.12 -14.50
N TYR A 140 -30.02 4.38 -15.42
CA TYR A 140 -29.44 5.70 -15.65
C TYR A 140 -30.13 6.49 -16.77
N SER A 141 -31.20 5.97 -17.38
CA SER A 141 -31.94 6.63 -18.48
C SER A 141 -32.49 8.03 -18.13
N ILE A 142 -32.58 8.37 -16.83
CA ILE A 142 -32.95 9.70 -16.34
C ILE A 142 -31.87 10.77 -16.58
N TYR A 143 -30.62 10.35 -16.78
CA TYR A 143 -29.51 11.27 -17.04
C TYR A 143 -29.36 11.53 -18.54
N LYS A 144 -28.76 12.66 -18.91
CA LYS A 144 -28.38 12.93 -20.30
C LYS A 144 -27.28 11.95 -20.72
N GLY A 145 -27.44 11.28 -21.86
CA GLY A 145 -26.42 10.41 -22.43
C GLY A 145 -25.39 11.20 -23.24
N VAL A 146 -24.12 10.85 -23.08
CA VAL A 146 -22.99 11.42 -23.84
C VAL A 146 -22.12 10.30 -24.41
N ARG A 147 -21.60 10.51 -25.62
CA ARG A 147 -20.74 9.54 -26.29
C ARG A 147 -19.33 9.61 -25.73
N ILE A 148 -18.75 8.44 -25.51
CA ILE A 148 -17.31 8.32 -25.25
C ILE A 148 -16.54 8.71 -26.52
N ASP A 149 -15.66 9.68 -26.38
CA ASP A 149 -14.73 10.15 -27.40
C ASP A 149 -13.27 9.94 -26.97
N ASP A 150 -12.33 10.48 -27.75
CA ASP A 150 -10.90 10.37 -27.45
C ASP A 150 -10.51 11.15 -26.19
N ALA A 151 -11.16 12.30 -25.94
CA ALA A 151 -10.89 13.10 -24.75
C ALA A 151 -11.27 12.35 -23.46
N TYR A 152 -12.38 11.62 -23.45
CA TYR A 152 -12.75 10.73 -22.35
C TYR A 152 -11.72 9.62 -22.14
N ILE A 153 -11.31 8.94 -23.21
CA ILE A 153 -10.35 7.82 -23.13
C ILE A 153 -9.00 8.30 -22.61
N GLU A 154 -8.50 9.43 -23.12
CA GLU A 154 -7.26 10.05 -22.65
C GLU A 154 -7.36 10.49 -21.18
N ALA A 155 -8.49 11.06 -20.77
CA ALA A 155 -8.71 11.44 -19.39
C ALA A 155 -8.77 10.23 -18.45
N LEU A 156 -9.43 9.15 -18.86
CA LEU A 156 -9.49 7.89 -18.12
C LEU A 156 -8.08 7.32 -17.91
N GLN A 157 -7.30 7.19 -18.99
CA GLN A 157 -5.92 6.70 -18.92
C GLN A 157 -5.02 7.58 -18.03
N ARG A 158 -5.18 8.90 -18.13
CA ARG A 158 -4.44 9.85 -17.27
C ARG A 158 -4.83 9.71 -15.81
N LYS A 159 -6.11 9.55 -15.52
CA LYS A 159 -6.63 9.35 -14.16
C LYS A 159 -6.09 8.06 -13.56
N GLU A 160 -6.07 6.96 -14.33
CA GLU A 160 -5.52 5.67 -13.90
C GLU A 160 -4.01 5.74 -13.67
N LYS A 161 -3.28 6.42 -14.55
CA LYS A 161 -1.84 6.66 -14.36
C LYS A 161 -1.59 7.47 -13.09
N ASN A 162 -2.31 8.58 -12.89
CA ASN A 162 -2.16 9.41 -11.69
C ASN A 162 -2.49 8.62 -10.42
N TYR A 163 -3.53 7.78 -10.47
CA TYR A 163 -3.90 6.90 -9.38
C TYR A 163 -2.75 5.93 -9.05
N TYR A 164 -2.22 5.23 -10.06
CA TYR A 164 -1.11 4.30 -9.91
C TYR A 164 0.13 4.97 -9.29
N GLU A 165 0.56 6.11 -9.84
CA GLU A 165 1.72 6.85 -9.34
C GLU A 165 1.50 7.36 -7.91
N THR A 166 0.27 7.79 -7.57
CA THR A 166 -0.05 8.25 -6.20
C THR A 166 -0.06 7.07 -5.23
N VAL A 167 -0.59 5.90 -5.60
CA VAL A 167 -0.49 4.69 -4.75
C VAL A 167 0.98 4.36 -4.52
N LYS A 168 1.78 4.32 -5.59
CA LYS A 168 3.21 4.04 -5.49
C LYS A 168 3.93 4.98 -4.54
N SER A 169 3.84 6.30 -4.77
CA SER A 169 4.56 7.27 -3.94
C SER A 169 4.09 7.25 -2.49
N THR A 170 2.79 7.03 -2.26
CA THR A 170 2.25 6.93 -0.90
C THR A 170 2.75 5.66 -0.20
N LEU A 171 2.84 4.52 -0.90
CA LEU A 171 3.42 3.29 -0.33
C LEU A 171 4.92 3.44 -0.04
N GLU A 172 5.66 4.18 -0.87
CA GLU A 172 7.08 4.51 -0.60
C GLU A 172 7.21 5.34 0.69
N GLU A 173 6.40 6.39 0.86
CA GLU A 173 6.37 7.22 2.08
C GLU A 173 5.98 6.40 3.32
N ILE A 174 5.00 5.50 3.19
CA ILE A 174 4.58 4.60 4.27
C ILE A 174 5.72 3.64 4.64
N ASN A 175 6.38 3.00 3.68
CA ASN A 175 7.49 2.09 3.95
C ASN A 175 8.63 2.79 4.71
N GLU A 176 9.01 4.01 4.29
CA GLU A 176 10.00 4.82 5.00
C GLU A 176 9.54 5.18 6.43
N GLY A 177 8.25 5.45 6.62
CA GLY A 177 7.66 5.73 7.92
C GLY A 177 7.67 4.50 8.83
N MET A 178 7.25 3.35 8.31
CA MET A 178 7.20 2.09 9.04
C MET A 178 8.58 1.62 9.49
N GLU A 179 9.60 1.78 8.65
CA GLU A 179 10.99 1.50 9.04
C GLU A 179 11.41 2.33 10.26
N LYS A 180 11.07 3.62 10.29
CA LYS A 180 11.38 4.50 11.43
C LYS A 180 10.64 4.11 12.71
N CYS A 181 9.39 3.64 12.60
CA CYS A 181 8.61 3.19 13.76
C CYS A 181 9.10 1.83 14.30
N GLY A 182 9.58 0.93 13.45
CA GLY A 182 10.02 -0.41 13.86
C GLY A 182 11.35 -0.46 14.63
N VAL A 183 12.12 0.64 14.64
CA VAL A 183 13.43 0.77 15.31
C VAL A 183 13.32 1.37 16.73
N GLN A 184 12.12 1.80 17.15
CA GLN A 184 11.85 2.34 18.50
C GLN A 184 11.54 1.24 19.52
#